data_AF-A0AAE7R868-F1
#
_entry.id   AF-A0AAE7R868-F1
#
_cell.length_a   1.000
_cell.length_b   1.000
_cell.length_c   1.000
_cell.angle_alpha   90.00
_cell.angle_beta   90.00
_cell.angle_gamma   90.00
#
_symmetry.space_group_name_H-M   'P 1'
#
loop_
_entity.id
_entity.type
_entity.pdbx_description
1 polymer ?
#
loop_
_entity_poly.entity_id
_entity_poly.type
_entity_poly.pdbx_seq_one_letter_code
_entity_poly.pdbx_strand_id
1 'polypeptide(L)'
;MKWFLILWAGPVGFLAAWYFLSYYDISFGFFMLTRQTHDLVFQIYGNVLGIPPDTIPPLVARAIAVDSLIVFSILAFRKRKTIAAWWRGRQPSKAAASLPRAESLSSAP
;
A
#
# COMPACT_ATOMS: atom_id res chain seq x y z
N MET A 1 11.20 -6.56 10.23
CA MET A 1 10.23 -5.85 9.36
C MET A 1 9.83 -6.67 8.15
N LYS A 2 10.78 -7.24 7.40
CA LYS A 2 10.47 -8.04 6.20
C LYS A 2 9.51 -9.21 6.48
N TRP A 3 9.76 -10.00 7.53
CA TRP A 3 8.84 -11.05 7.98
C TRP A 3 7.46 -10.56 8.41
N PHE A 4 7.39 -9.43 9.12
CA PHE A 4 6.12 -8.81 9.51
C PHE A 4 5.27 -8.44 8.28
N LEU A 5 5.90 -7.82 7.27
CA LEU A 5 5.22 -7.48 6.01
C LEU A 5 4.82 -8.72 5.21
N ILE A 6 5.65 -9.77 5.17
CA ILE A 6 5.32 -11.01 4.45
C ILE A 6 4.16 -11.74 5.12
N LEU A 7 4.18 -11.87 6.45
CA LEU A 7 3.11 -12.52 7.22
C LEU A 7 1.80 -11.73 7.15
N TRP A 8 1.87 -10.41 6.96
CA TRP A 8 0.70 -9.56 6.74
C TRP A 8 0.20 -9.61 5.30
N ALA A 9 1.10 -9.38 4.32
CA ALA A 9 0.75 -9.31 2.91
C ALA A 9 0.41 -10.67 2.30
N GLY A 10 0.91 -11.76 2.87
CA GLY A 10 0.61 -13.13 2.43
C GLY A 10 -0.89 -13.45 2.43
N PRO A 11 -1.57 -13.45 3.59
CA PRO A 11 -3.01 -13.73 3.66
C PRO A 11 -3.86 -12.71 2.90
N VAL A 12 -3.51 -11.41 2.97
CA VAL A 12 -4.21 -10.35 2.23
C VAL A 12 -4.08 -10.56 0.72
N GLY A 13 -2.87 -10.82 0.24
CA GLY A 13 -2.58 -11.07 -1.17
C GLY A 13 -3.22 -12.36 -1.67
N PHE A 14 -3.25 -13.41 -0.84
CA PHE A 14 -3.95 -14.65 -1.16
C PHE A 14 -5.46 -14.42 -1.34
N LEU A 15 -6.11 -13.73 -0.40
CA LEU A 15 -7.52 -13.36 -0.49
C LEU A 15 -7.81 -12.50 -1.72
N ALA A 16 -6.98 -11.48 -1.96
CA ALA A 16 -7.13 -10.59 -3.11
C ALA A 16 -6.94 -11.33 -4.44
N ALA A 17 -5.94 -12.21 -4.53
CA ALA A 17 -5.69 -13.01 -5.73
C ALA A 17 -6.85 -13.96 -6.01
N TRP A 18 -7.32 -14.69 -4.99
CA TRP A 18 -8.49 -15.56 -5.13
C TRP A 18 -9.73 -14.76 -5.55
N TYR A 19 -10.02 -13.65 -4.86
CA TYR A 19 -11.16 -12.79 -5.19
C TYR A 19 -11.08 -12.29 -6.63
N PHE A 20 -9.92 -11.78 -7.06
CA PHE A 20 -9.74 -11.26 -8.41
C PHE A 20 -9.87 -12.36 -9.47
N LEU A 21 -9.14 -13.47 -9.32
CA LEU A 21 -9.21 -14.57 -10.30
C LEU A 21 -10.64 -15.09 -10.43
N SER A 22 -11.32 -15.33 -9.30
CA SER A 22 -12.67 -15.88 -9.31
C SER A 22 -13.73 -14.88 -9.77
N TYR A 23 -13.55 -13.60 -9.50
CA TYR A 23 -14.44 -12.55 -9.99
C TYR A 23 -14.41 -12.43 -11.52
N TYR A 24 -13.23 -12.59 -12.14
CA TYR A 24 -13.03 -12.58 -13.60
C TYR A 24 -13.15 -13.98 -14.25
N ASP A 25 -13.60 -14.99 -13.52
CA ASP A 25 -13.77 -16.38 -13.97
C ASP A 25 -12.48 -17.03 -14.51
N ILE A 26 -11.33 -16.59 -14.02
CA ILE A 26 -10.00 -17.11 -14.39
C ILE A 26 -9.75 -18.40 -13.62
N SER A 27 -10.37 -19.47 -14.10
CA SER A 27 -10.49 -20.72 -13.35
C SER A 27 -9.32 -21.68 -13.53
N PHE A 28 -8.64 -21.67 -14.68
CA PHE A 28 -7.61 -22.67 -15.07
C PHE A 28 -8.01 -24.14 -14.86
N GLY A 29 -9.31 -24.46 -14.75
CA GLY A 29 -9.82 -25.79 -14.40
C GLY A 29 -9.98 -26.06 -12.89
N PHE A 30 -9.63 -25.10 -12.02
CA PHE A 30 -9.88 -25.18 -10.58
C PHE A 30 -11.27 -24.70 -10.23
N PHE A 31 -12.08 -25.57 -9.63
CA PHE A 31 -13.46 -25.27 -9.21
C PHE A 31 -13.56 -24.07 -8.25
N MET A 32 -12.59 -23.90 -7.35
CA MET A 32 -12.58 -22.81 -6.36
C MET A 32 -12.38 -21.43 -6.99
N LEU A 33 -11.89 -21.36 -8.23
CA LEU A 33 -11.65 -20.13 -8.97
C LEU A 33 -12.77 -19.79 -9.95
N THR A 34 -13.87 -20.55 -9.95
CA THR A 34 -15.03 -20.23 -10.80
C THR A 34 -15.87 -19.14 -10.18
N ARG A 35 -16.60 -18.42 -11.04
CA ARG A 35 -17.56 -17.41 -10.59
C ARG A 35 -18.68 -18.00 -9.72
N GLN A 36 -19.14 -19.20 -10.03
CA GLN A 36 -20.18 -19.88 -9.26
C GLN A 36 -19.75 -20.14 -7.82
N THR A 37 -18.52 -20.62 -7.62
CA THR A 37 -17.99 -20.87 -6.28
C THR A 37 -17.78 -19.56 -5.52
N HIS A 38 -17.29 -18.51 -6.20
CA HIS A 38 -17.19 -17.17 -5.61
C HIS A 38 -18.53 -16.69 -5.05
N ASP A 39 -19.58 -16.71 -5.88
CA ASP A 39 -20.90 -16.24 -5.48
C ASP A 39 -21.49 -17.13 -4.36
N LEU A 40 -21.29 -18.46 -4.42
CA LEU A 40 -21.72 -19.39 -3.38
C LEU A 40 -21.04 -19.09 -2.03
N VAL A 41 -19.73 -18.85 -2.02
CA VAL A 41 -18.97 -18.52 -0.81
C VAL A 41 -19.53 -17.24 -0.19
N PHE A 42 -19.76 -16.19 -0.99
CA PHE A 42 -20.34 -14.95 -0.46
C PHE A 42 -21.78 -15.13 0.06
N GLN A 43 -22.60 -15.96 -0.60
CA GLN A 43 -23.93 -16.29 -0.09
C GLN A 43 -23.88 -16.99 1.26
N ILE A 44 -22.99 -17.98 1.42
CA ILE A 44 -22.81 -18.69 2.70
C ILE A 44 -22.38 -17.70 3.78
N TYR A 45 -21.38 -16.87 3.52
CA TYR A 45 -20.94 -15.86 4.50
C TYR A 45 -22.02 -14.83 4.81
N GLY A 46 -22.79 -14.39 3.81
CA GLY A 46 -23.91 -13.45 4.01
C GLY A 46 -24.97 -14.03 4.92
N ASN A 47 -25.35 -15.30 4.69
CA ASN A 47 -26.30 -16.01 5.54
C ASN A 47 -25.77 -16.20 6.97
N VAL A 48 -24.49 -16.55 7.14
CA VAL A 48 -23.86 -16.74 8.46
C VAL A 48 -23.77 -15.41 9.22
N LEU A 49 -23.43 -14.32 8.53
CA LEU A 49 -23.27 -13.00 9.13
C LEU A 49 -24.59 -12.23 9.26
N GLY A 50 -25.68 -12.71 8.65
CA GLY A 50 -26.97 -12.03 8.62
C GLY A 50 -26.96 -10.73 7.80
N ILE A 51 -26.04 -10.60 6.83
CA ILE A 51 -25.91 -9.41 5.98
C ILE A 51 -25.98 -9.77 4.49
N PRO A 52 -26.35 -8.83 3.61
CA PRO A 52 -26.38 -9.09 2.18
C PRO A 52 -24.98 -9.44 1.63
N PRO A 53 -24.84 -10.47 0.78
CA PRO A 53 -23.55 -10.98 0.31
C PRO A 53 -22.75 -9.94 -0.50
N ASP A 54 -23.44 -9.03 -1.18
CA ASP A 54 -22.88 -7.91 -1.95
C ASP A 54 -22.20 -6.86 -1.07
N THR A 55 -22.53 -6.82 0.23
CA THR A 55 -21.88 -5.91 1.20
C THR A 55 -20.56 -6.45 1.73
N ILE A 56 -20.29 -7.75 1.59
CA ILE A 56 -19.10 -8.39 2.17
C ILE A 56 -17.81 -7.92 1.45
N PRO A 57 -17.69 -7.96 0.11
CA PRO A 57 -16.49 -7.50 -0.57
C PRO A 57 -16.07 -6.05 -0.21
N PRO A 58 -16.97 -5.04 -0.22
CA PRO A 58 -16.57 -3.69 0.15
C PRO A 58 -16.21 -3.55 1.64
N LEU A 59 -16.81 -4.34 2.54
CA LEU A 59 -16.42 -4.36 3.96
C LEU A 59 -15.01 -4.90 4.15
N VAL A 60 -14.68 -6.02 3.48
CA VAL A 60 -13.34 -6.62 3.51
C VAL A 60 -12.31 -5.66 2.91
N ALA A 61 -12.62 -5.01 1.79
CA ALA A 61 -11.74 -4.03 1.17
C ALA A 61 -11.45 -2.84 2.10
N ARG A 62 -12.47 -2.33 2.81
CA ARG A 62 -12.30 -1.26 3.82
C ARG A 62 -11.42 -1.73 4.99
N ALA A 63 -11.63 -2.95 5.48
CA ALA A 63 -10.81 -3.51 6.56
C ALA A 63 -9.34 -3.61 6.14
N ILE A 64 -9.06 -4.14 4.95
CA ILE A 64 -7.70 -4.22 4.40
C ILE A 64 -7.08 -2.83 4.23
N ALA A 65 -7.85 -1.83 3.78
CA ALA A 65 -7.34 -0.47 3.61
C ALA A 65 -6.91 0.16 4.94
N VAL A 66 -7.75 0.03 5.99
CA VAL A 66 -7.44 0.53 7.33
C VAL A 66 -6.23 -0.20 7.92
N ASP A 67 -6.19 -1.53 7.79
CA ASP A 67 -5.11 -2.36 8.30
C ASP A 67 -3.77 -2.04 7.59
N SER A 68 -3.81 -1.85 6.27
CA SER A 68 -2.67 -1.38 5.47
C SER A 68 -2.16 -0.03 5.99
N LEU A 69 -3.06 0.92 6.24
CA LEU A 69 -2.70 2.24 6.77
C LEU A 69 -1.97 2.12 8.10
N ILE A 70 -2.42 1.25 9.00
CA ILE A 70 -1.77 1.00 10.29
C ILE A 70 -0.38 0.40 10.08
N VAL A 71 -0.25 -0.63 9.24
CA VAL A 71 1.02 -1.29 8.92
C VAL A 71 2.02 -0.30 8.34
N PHE A 72 1.60 0.52 7.37
CA PHE A 72 2.45 1.55 6.77
C PHE A 72 2.80 2.67 7.75
N SER A 73 1.88 3.04 8.66
CA SER A 73 2.14 4.05 9.71
C SER A 73 3.21 3.56 10.68
N ILE A 74 3.14 2.31 11.13
CA ILE A 74 4.16 1.69 11.99
C ILE A 74 5.51 1.64 11.26
N LEU A 75 5.50 1.25 9.98
CA LEU A 75 6.71 1.19 9.18
C LEU A 75 7.34 2.58 9.01
N ALA A 76 6.54 3.59 8.70
CA ALA A 76 6.97 4.98 8.57
C ALA A 76 7.57 5.50 9.89
N PHE A 77 6.92 5.24 11.03
CA PHE A 77 7.43 5.66 12.33
C PHE A 77 8.77 4.99 12.69
N ARG A 78 8.93 3.70 12.37
CA ARG A 78 10.17 2.94 12.61
C ARG A 78 11.30 3.33 11.66
N LYS A 79 10.97 3.73 10.42
CA LYS A 79 11.93 4.16 9.40
C LYS A 79 12.05 5.69 9.29
N ARG A 80 11.46 6.45 10.21
CA ARG A 80 11.40 7.92 10.17
C ARG A 80 12.75 8.59 9.93
N LYS A 81 13.84 8.06 10.50
CA LYS A 81 15.20 8.61 10.32
C LYS A 81 15.71 8.39 8.89
N THR A 82 15.49 7.19 8.33
CA THR A 82 15.86 6.86 6.94
C THR A 82 15.03 7.65 5.94
N ILE A 83 13.72 7.78 6.19
CA ILE A 83 12.82 8.57 5.35
C ILE A 83 13.20 10.06 5.41
N ALA A 84 13.51 10.60 6.59
CA ALA A 84 13.93 11.99 6.75
C ALA A 84 15.31 12.27 6.13
N ALA A 85 16.23 11.30 6.13
CA ALA A 85 17.51 11.40 5.44
C ALA A 85 17.34 11.35 3.92
N TRP A 86 16.51 10.43 3.42
CA TRP A 86 16.14 10.33 2.01
C TRP A 86 15.46 11.60 1.49
N TRP A 87 14.55 12.19 2.28
CA TRP A 87 13.87 13.44 1.96
C TRP A 87 14.83 14.64 1.94
N ARG A 88 15.73 14.73 2.92
CA ARG A 88 16.76 15.78 2.97
C ARG A 88 17.76 15.70 1.82
N GLY A 89 18.17 14.51 1.41
CA GLY A 89 19.04 14.32 0.25
C GLY A 89 18.38 14.65 -1.09
N ARG A 90 17.04 14.76 -1.12
CA ARG A 90 16.25 15.16 -2.29
C ARG A 90 15.93 16.66 -2.32
N GLN A 91 16.22 17.41 -1.26
CA GLN A 91 16.18 18.87 -1.34
C GLN A 91 17.33 19.31 -2.24
N PRO A 92 17.09 20.14 -3.28
CA PRO A 92 18.18 20.75 -4.02
C PRO A 92 19.02 21.51 -3.02
N SER A 93 20.31 21.18 -2.92
CA SER A 93 21.25 21.89 -2.07
C SER A 93 21.12 23.39 -2.36
N LYS A 94 20.52 24.14 -1.43
CA LYS A 94 20.64 25.62 -1.39
C LYS A 94 22.09 26.08 -1.14
N ALA A 95 23.06 25.16 -1.16
CA ALA A 95 24.48 25.39 -0.95
C ALA A 95 25.26 25.71 -2.25
N ALA A 96 24.59 26.14 -3.32
CA ALA A 96 25.24 26.68 -4.52
C ALA A 96 24.84 28.15 -4.79
N ALA A 97 24.42 28.88 -3.76
CA ALA A 97 24.21 30.34 -3.82
C ALA A 97 25.27 31.13 -3.05
N SER A 98 26.46 30.55 -2.84
CA SER A 98 27.66 31.29 -2.47
C SER A 98 28.45 31.61 -3.75
N LEU A 99 27.91 32.51 -4.57
CA LEU A 99 28.73 33.20 -5.57
C LEU A 99 29.61 34.23 -4.84
N PRO A 100 30.86 34.47 -5.28
CA PRO A 100 31.85 35.21 -4.53
C PRO A 100 31.39 36.64 -4.28
N ARG A 101 31.57 37.09 -3.05
CA ARG A 101 31.46 38.49 -2.63
C ARG A 101 32.26 39.36 -3.59
N ALA A 102 31.58 40.25 -4.31
CA ALA A 102 32.22 41.28 -5.14
C ALA A 102 32.93 42.28 -4.21
N GLU A 103 34.11 41.91 -3.76
CA GLU A 103 35.03 42.78 -3.04
C GLU A 103 36.20 43.06 -4.00
N SER A 104 36.44 44.35 -4.25
CA SER A 104 37.61 44.92 -4.96
C SER A 104 37.48 44.93 -6.50
N LEU A 105 37.60 46.05 -7.24
CA LEU A 105 38.38 47.27 -7.03
C LEU A 105 37.72 48.46 -7.76
N SER A 106 37.34 49.50 -7.01
CA SER A 106 37.27 50.86 -7.51
C SER A 106 38.71 51.39 -7.56
N SER A 107 39.34 51.31 -8.73
CA SER A 107 40.48 52.15 -9.10
C SER A 107 40.00 53.04 -10.25
N ALA A 108 39.51 54.22 -9.90
CA ALA A 108 39.43 55.32 -10.86
C ALA A 108 40.76 56.12 -10.77
N PRO A 109 41.29 56.57 -11.92
CA PRO A 109 42.62 57.19 -12.03
C PRO A 109 42.69 58.61 -11.45
#